data_AF-A0A2D5W8U7-F1
#
_entry.id   AF-A0A2D5W8U7-F1
#
_cell.length_a   1.000
_cell.length_b   1.000
_cell.length_c   1.000
_cell.angle_alpha   90.00
_cell.angle_beta   90.00
_cell.angle_gamma   90.00
#
_symmetry.space_group_name_H-M   'P 1'
#
loop_
_entity.id
_entity.type
_entity.pdbx_description
1 polymer ?
#
loop_
_entity_poly.entity_id
_entity_poly.type
_entity_poly.pdbx_seq_one_letter_code
_entity_poly.pdbx_strand_id
1 'polypeptide(L)'
;MSSVAWNPAGTRIVSGSYDNTLRIWESRLDEALPMWQAAPLRHSQQEKAAETHRLKEKIDDLFAEHVFVESVLEALRTDPDLSDADRQEALQLAPAREIYLDPDDFNDKAWALVDPDREDKDTDVALALRLTRMAIEIAPENSNLLDTHAWALFANGLHAEALTASALALELAPGDDKDDYQGYVDRMRSLIEAAAALPAEAGTPR
;
A
#
# COMPACT_ATOMS: atom_id res chain seq x y z
N MET A 1 20.10 28.36 47.01
CA MET A 1 18.73 28.01 47.39
C MET A 1 17.93 28.03 46.10
N SER A 2 17.33 26.92 45.68
CA SER A 2 16.39 26.95 44.56
C SER A 2 15.04 27.40 45.10
N SER A 3 14.61 28.59 44.71
CA SER A 3 13.31 29.15 45.11
C SER A 3 12.56 29.59 43.86
N VAL A 4 11.25 29.37 43.87
CA VAL A 4 10.34 29.81 42.81
C VAL A 4 9.17 30.55 43.45
N ALA A 5 8.83 31.72 42.90
CA ALA A 5 7.73 32.53 43.39
C ALA A 5 6.96 33.16 42.22
N TRP A 6 5.64 33.29 42.40
CA TRP A 6 4.76 34.01 41.50
C TRP A 6 4.62 35.46 41.95
N ASN A 7 4.48 36.38 40.99
CA ASN A 7 4.00 37.72 41.33
C ASN A 7 2.52 37.67 41.75
N PRO A 8 2.02 38.64 42.53
CA PRO A 8 0.62 38.63 43.01
C PRO A 8 -0.43 38.58 41.90
N ALA A 9 -0.10 39.07 40.70
CA ALA A 9 -0.99 39.06 39.54
C ALA A 9 -0.97 37.73 38.76
N GLY A 10 -0.08 36.78 39.08
CA GLY A 10 0.04 35.49 38.37
C GLY A 10 0.57 35.57 36.95
N THR A 11 1.13 36.72 36.53
CA THR A 11 1.63 36.98 35.17
C THR A 11 3.13 36.75 35.01
N ARG A 12 3.88 36.59 36.12
CA ARG A 12 5.33 36.40 36.12
C ARG A 12 5.78 35.40 37.16
N ILE A 13 6.75 34.58 36.79
CA ILE A 13 7.45 33.65 37.68
C ILE A 13 8.89 34.11 37.84
N VAL A 14 9.39 34.10 39.07
CA VAL A 14 10.82 34.31 39.36
C VAL A 14 11.42 32.99 39.85
N SER A 15 12.53 32.59 39.24
CA SER A 15 13.33 31.44 39.69
C SER A 15 14.74 31.89 40.09
N GLY A 16 15.16 31.54 41.31
CA GLY A 16 16.54 31.70 41.78
C GLY A 16 17.35 30.42 41.66
N SER A 17 18.55 30.53 41.11
CA SER A 17 19.49 29.43 40.90
C SER A 17 20.75 29.60 41.76
N TYR A 18 21.46 28.49 42.01
CA TYR A 18 22.72 28.50 42.75
C TYR A 18 23.89 29.14 41.98
N ASP A 19 23.69 29.38 40.68
CA ASP A 19 24.62 30.11 39.81
C ASP A 19 24.61 31.64 40.04
N ASN A 20 24.00 32.10 41.14
CA ASN A 20 23.77 33.51 41.47
C ASN A 20 22.97 34.29 40.41
N THR A 21 22.19 33.59 39.57
CA THR A 21 21.27 34.24 38.63
C THR A 21 19.81 34.14 39.09
N LEU A 22 19.06 35.18 38.73
CA LEU A 22 17.60 35.23 38.83
C LEU A 22 17.06 35.32 37.40
N ARG A 23 16.10 34.45 37.09
CA ARG A 23 15.37 34.51 35.81
C ARG A 23 13.92 34.86 36.08
N ILE A 24 13.42 35.80 35.29
CA ILE A 24 12.01 36.21 35.30
C ILE A 24 11.39 35.70 34.01
N TRP A 25 10.29 34.98 34.14
CA TRP A 25 9.52 34.42 33.03
C TRP A 25 8.17 35.10 32.99
N GLU A 26 7.73 35.55 31.82
CA GLU A 26 6.36 36.00 31.60
C GLU A 26 5.48 34.80 31.30
N SER A 27 4.37 34.66 32.04
CA SER A 27 3.41 33.58 31.81
C SER A 27 2.41 34.01 30.74
N ARG A 28 2.48 33.38 29.56
CA ARG A 28 1.50 33.59 28.49
C ARG A 28 0.26 32.71 28.66
N LEU A 29 -0.28 32.62 29.88
CA LEU A 29 -1.45 31.78 30.15
C LEU A 29 -2.67 32.18 29.30
N ASP A 30 -2.75 33.44 28.89
CA ASP A 30 -3.85 33.95 28.06
C ASP A 30 -3.87 33.35 26.64
N GLU A 31 -2.74 32.80 26.16
CA GLU A 31 -2.61 32.17 24.83
C GLU A 31 -2.74 30.63 24.88
N ALA A 32 -2.75 30.02 26.07
CA ALA A 32 -2.72 28.58 26.24
C ALA A 32 -3.89 28.08 27.09
N LEU A 33 -4.62 27.08 26.59
CA LEU A 33 -5.64 26.38 27.40
C LEU A 33 -4.98 25.80 28.65
N PRO A 34 -5.47 26.09 29.86
CA PRO A 34 -4.91 25.54 31.08
C PRO A 34 -4.96 24.01 31.05
N MET A 35 -3.95 23.36 31.64
CA MET A 35 -3.71 21.92 31.49
C MET A 35 -4.94 21.06 31.78
N TRP A 36 -5.74 21.41 32.78
CA TRP A 36 -6.95 20.67 33.16
C TRP A 36 -8.09 20.79 32.14
N GLN A 37 -8.13 21.84 31.31
CA GLN A 37 -9.02 21.94 30.16
C GLN A 37 -8.43 21.25 28.92
N ALA A 38 -7.09 21.31 28.76
CA ALA A 38 -6.40 20.70 27.62
C ALA A 38 -6.22 19.16 27.75
N ALA A 39 -6.20 18.61 28.97
CA ALA A 39 -5.98 17.18 29.20
C ALA A 39 -7.13 16.31 28.69
N PRO A 40 -8.42 16.60 28.97
CA PRO A 40 -9.53 15.83 28.40
C PRO A 40 -9.56 15.88 26.87
N LEU A 41 -9.29 17.04 26.28
CA LEU A 41 -9.21 17.20 24.82
C LEU A 41 -8.09 16.33 24.23
N ARG A 42 -6.89 16.37 24.80
CA ARG A 42 -5.76 15.53 24.36
C ARG A 42 -6.06 14.04 24.49
N HIS A 43 -6.66 13.61 25.61
CA HIS A 43 -7.07 12.23 25.77
C HIS A 43 -8.08 11.80 24.69
N SER A 44 -9.14 12.57 24.48
CA SER A 44 -10.13 12.25 23.43
C SER A 44 -9.54 12.26 22.01
N GLN A 45 -8.58 13.15 21.74
CA GLN A 45 -7.88 13.20 20.45
C GLN A 45 -6.95 12.00 20.26
N GLN A 46 -6.27 11.56 21.32
CA GLN A 46 -5.41 10.38 21.31
C GLN A 46 -6.23 9.09 21.16
N GLU A 47 -7.36 8.98 21.87
CA GLU A 47 -8.30 7.86 21.75
C GLU A 47 -8.82 7.77 20.32
N LYS A 48 -9.33 8.88 19.78
CA LYS A 48 -9.79 8.91 18.38
C LYS A 48 -8.68 8.56 17.39
N ALA A 49 -7.45 9.04 17.60
CA ALA A 49 -6.32 8.69 16.74
C ALA A 49 -5.98 7.20 16.80
N ALA A 50 -6.07 6.58 17.98
CA ALA A 50 -5.86 5.15 18.16
C ALA A 50 -6.99 4.31 17.53
N GLU A 51 -8.24 4.76 17.63
CA GLU A 51 -9.39 4.14 16.97
C GLU A 51 -9.23 4.19 15.45
N THR A 52 -8.95 5.37 14.89
CA THR A 52 -8.70 5.52 13.44
C THR A 52 -7.51 4.65 13.00
N HIS A 53 -6.44 4.55 13.81
CA HIS A 53 -5.30 3.67 13.50
C HIS A 53 -5.71 2.19 13.44
N ARG A 54 -6.44 1.71 14.44
CA ARG A 54 -6.96 0.34 14.48
C ARG A 54 -7.85 0.05 13.26
N LEU A 55 -8.70 0.98 12.86
CA LEU A 55 -9.54 0.82 11.67
C LEU A 55 -8.70 0.75 10.40
N LYS A 56 -7.63 1.55 10.29
CA LYS A 56 -6.70 1.46 9.17
C LYS A 56 -6.05 0.09 9.10
N GLU A 57 -5.48 -0.41 10.21
CA GLU A 57 -4.87 -1.75 10.26
C GLU A 57 -5.86 -2.85 9.82
N LYS A 58 -7.11 -2.79 10.30
CA LYS A 58 -8.13 -3.74 9.86
C LYS A 58 -8.44 -3.62 8.36
N ILE A 59 -8.46 -2.40 7.82
CA ILE A 59 -8.61 -2.18 6.40
C ILE A 59 -7.38 -2.72 5.64
N ASP A 60 -6.15 -2.55 6.17
CA ASP A 60 -4.93 -3.18 5.63
C ASP A 60 -5.12 -4.69 5.47
N ASP A 61 -5.56 -5.36 6.54
CA ASP A 61 -5.77 -6.81 6.56
C ASP A 61 -6.81 -7.24 5.51
N LEU A 62 -7.92 -6.50 5.39
CA LEU A 62 -8.95 -6.78 4.38
C LEU A 62 -8.41 -6.60 2.96
N PHE A 63 -7.56 -5.61 2.70
CA PHE A 63 -6.93 -5.43 1.38
C PHE A 63 -5.87 -6.50 1.08
N ALA A 64 -5.25 -7.08 2.12
CA ALA A 64 -4.37 -8.24 1.93
C ALA A 64 -5.15 -9.44 1.36
N GLU A 65 -6.39 -9.64 1.81
CA GLU A 65 -7.29 -10.70 1.33
C GLU A 65 -8.06 -10.31 0.06
N HIS A 66 -8.39 -9.04 -0.12
CA HIS A 66 -9.25 -8.53 -1.18
C HIS A 66 -8.62 -7.35 -1.92
N VAL A 67 -8.25 -7.58 -3.18
CA VAL A 67 -7.73 -6.51 -4.07
C VAL A 67 -8.78 -5.42 -4.33
N PHE A 68 -10.03 -5.87 -4.49
CA PHE A 68 -11.30 -5.13 -4.61
C PHE A 68 -11.64 -4.16 -3.48
N VAL A 69 -11.60 -2.83 -3.67
CA VAL A 69 -12.24 -1.92 -2.70
C VAL A 69 -13.70 -2.30 -2.48
N GLU A 70 -14.44 -2.72 -3.52
CA GLU A 70 -15.83 -3.17 -3.40
C GLU A 70 -15.98 -4.37 -2.47
N SER A 71 -15.05 -5.34 -2.56
CA SER A 71 -15.01 -6.51 -1.70
C SER A 71 -14.68 -6.13 -0.25
N VAL A 72 -13.72 -5.22 -0.05
CA VAL A 72 -13.38 -4.68 1.26
C VAL A 72 -14.56 -3.95 1.88
N LEU A 73 -15.26 -3.10 1.11
CA LEU A 73 -16.45 -2.39 1.56
C LEU A 73 -17.55 -3.37 1.98
N GLU A 74 -17.73 -4.47 1.26
CA GLU A 74 -18.71 -5.49 1.64
C GLU A 74 -18.33 -6.25 2.92
N ALA A 75 -17.06 -6.62 3.07
CA ALA A 75 -16.54 -7.19 4.30
C ALA A 75 -16.77 -6.24 5.50
N LEU A 76 -16.44 -4.95 5.35
CA LEU A 76 -16.69 -3.93 6.37
C LEU A 76 -18.18 -3.76 6.68
N ARG A 77 -19.08 -3.84 5.69
CA ARG A 77 -20.54 -3.75 5.91
C ARG A 77 -21.11 -4.91 6.70
N THR A 78 -20.51 -6.09 6.58
CA THR A 78 -21.03 -7.33 7.16
C THR A 78 -20.29 -7.78 8.42
N ASP A 79 -19.17 -7.13 8.75
CA ASP A 79 -18.35 -7.46 9.91
C ASP A 79 -19.14 -7.33 11.24
N PRO A 80 -19.32 -8.40 12.01
CA PRO A 80 -20.08 -8.37 13.26
C PRO A 80 -19.33 -7.72 14.42
N ASP A 81 -18.00 -7.58 14.34
CA ASP A 81 -17.14 -7.05 15.40
C ASP A 81 -17.02 -5.51 15.36
N LEU A 82 -17.50 -4.88 14.28
CA LEU A 82 -17.53 -3.42 14.13
C LEU A 82 -18.79 -2.81 14.74
N SER A 83 -18.60 -1.80 15.59
CA SER A 83 -19.69 -0.91 16.00
C SER A 83 -20.23 -0.12 14.81
N ASP A 84 -21.45 0.41 14.91
CA ASP A 84 -22.04 1.21 13.83
C ASP A 84 -21.19 2.46 13.49
N ALA A 85 -20.59 3.08 14.50
CA ALA A 85 -19.72 4.23 14.33
C ALA A 85 -18.41 3.84 13.62
N ASP A 86 -17.75 2.79 14.09
CA ASP A 86 -16.52 2.26 13.49
C ASP A 86 -16.75 1.81 12.05
N ARG A 87 -17.89 1.17 11.78
CA ARG A 87 -18.30 0.74 10.44
C ARG A 87 -18.44 1.94 9.51
N GLN A 88 -19.13 2.99 9.94
CA GLN A 88 -19.29 4.21 9.13
C GLN A 88 -17.95 4.88 8.86
N GLU A 89 -17.07 4.97 9.86
CA GLU A 89 -15.73 5.54 9.69
C GLU A 89 -14.87 4.68 8.75
N ALA A 90 -14.84 3.37 8.93
CA ALA A 90 -14.09 2.46 8.08
C ALA A 90 -14.54 2.51 6.61
N LEU A 91 -15.85 2.61 6.35
CA LEU A 91 -16.41 2.76 5.00
C LEU A 91 -16.01 4.09 4.33
N GLN A 92 -15.70 5.13 5.11
CA GLN A 92 -15.15 6.39 4.58
C GLN A 92 -13.63 6.30 4.34
N LEU A 93 -12.91 5.57 5.19
CA LEU A 93 -11.46 5.43 5.10
C LEU A 93 -11.03 4.46 3.98
N ALA A 94 -11.78 3.38 3.74
CA ALA A 94 -11.37 2.33 2.81
C ALA A 94 -11.17 2.82 1.36
N PRO A 95 -12.06 3.65 0.77
CA PRO A 95 -11.81 4.18 -0.57
C PRO A 95 -10.61 5.14 -0.65
N ALA A 96 -10.30 5.84 0.45
CA ALA A 96 -9.14 6.72 0.49
C ALA A 96 -7.81 5.95 0.53
N ARG A 97 -7.85 4.65 0.87
CA ARG A 97 -6.68 3.76 0.84
C ARG A 97 -6.32 3.31 -0.58
N GLU A 98 -7.29 3.24 -1.49
CA GLU A 98 -7.05 2.85 -2.89
C GLU A 98 -6.00 3.76 -3.57
N ILE A 99 -5.77 4.95 -3.01
CA ILE A 99 -4.78 5.94 -3.44
C ILE A 99 -3.33 5.58 -3.01
N TYR A 100 -3.13 4.53 -2.19
CA TYR A 100 -1.83 4.15 -1.58
C TYR A 100 -1.47 2.66 -1.69
N LEU A 101 -1.94 1.95 -2.71
CA LEU A 101 -1.46 0.58 -2.95
C LEU A 101 -0.09 0.65 -3.65
N ASP A 102 0.91 -0.01 -3.06
CA ASP A 102 2.28 -0.07 -3.59
C ASP A 102 2.28 -0.84 -4.92
N PRO A 103 2.93 -0.35 -6.00
CA PRO A 103 3.11 -1.12 -7.23
C PRO A 103 3.65 -2.53 -7.00
N ASP A 104 4.49 -2.72 -5.97
CA ASP A 104 5.04 -4.02 -5.61
C ASP A 104 3.97 -4.96 -5.03
N ASP A 105 2.96 -4.46 -4.30
CA ASP A 105 1.85 -5.29 -3.80
C ASP A 105 1.01 -5.86 -4.95
N PHE A 106 0.77 -5.04 -5.99
CA PHE A 106 0.10 -5.49 -7.21
C PHE A 106 0.95 -6.51 -7.96
N ASN A 107 2.26 -6.28 -8.01
CA ASN A 107 3.21 -7.17 -8.65
C ASN A 107 3.23 -8.54 -7.98
N ASP A 108 3.37 -8.60 -6.66
CA ASP A 108 3.46 -9.86 -5.91
C ASP A 108 2.19 -10.70 -6.08
N LYS A 109 1.02 -10.06 -6.00
CA LYS A 109 -0.26 -10.72 -6.24
C LYS A 109 -0.40 -11.20 -7.68
N ALA A 110 0.06 -10.42 -8.65
CA ALA A 110 0.02 -10.84 -10.05
C ALA A 110 1.00 -12.00 -10.30
N TRP A 111 2.22 -11.91 -9.80
CA TRP A 111 3.27 -12.92 -9.98
C TRP A 111 2.82 -14.28 -9.48
N ALA A 112 2.18 -14.35 -8.31
CA ALA A 112 1.61 -15.59 -7.79
C ALA A 112 0.61 -16.28 -8.74
N LEU A 113 -0.06 -15.51 -9.60
CA LEU A 113 -1.03 -16.02 -10.58
C LEU A 113 -0.40 -16.37 -11.93
N VAL A 114 0.75 -15.80 -12.28
CA VAL A 114 1.33 -15.92 -13.64
C VAL A 114 2.75 -16.46 -13.70
N ASP A 115 3.38 -16.71 -12.56
CA ASP A 115 4.70 -17.34 -12.46
C ASP A 115 4.75 -18.59 -13.37
N PRO A 116 5.66 -18.65 -14.36
CA PRO A 116 5.76 -19.77 -15.28
C PRO A 116 6.12 -21.09 -14.59
N ASP A 117 6.67 -21.06 -13.38
CA ASP A 117 7.07 -22.22 -12.57
C ASP A 117 6.03 -22.64 -11.52
N ARG A 118 4.91 -21.91 -11.39
CA ARG A 118 3.82 -22.28 -10.46
C ARG A 118 3.28 -23.69 -10.72
N GLU A 119 2.91 -24.41 -9.67
CA GLU A 119 2.32 -25.76 -9.80
C GLU A 119 0.91 -25.70 -10.42
N ASP A 120 0.07 -24.78 -9.94
CA ASP A 120 -1.31 -24.62 -10.42
C ASP A 120 -1.39 -23.68 -11.62
N LYS A 121 -1.77 -24.21 -12.78
CA LYS A 121 -1.93 -23.43 -14.01
C LYS A 121 -3.34 -22.88 -14.20
N ASP A 122 -4.34 -23.34 -13.43
CA ASP A 122 -5.73 -22.88 -13.49
C ASP A 122 -5.97 -21.69 -12.55
N THR A 123 -5.22 -20.61 -12.82
CA THR A 123 -5.24 -19.37 -12.04
C THR A 123 -6.03 -18.26 -12.74
N ASP A 124 -6.45 -17.23 -11.99
CA ASP A 124 -7.11 -16.06 -12.57
C ASP A 124 -6.11 -15.13 -13.29
N VAL A 125 -5.72 -15.54 -14.51
CA VAL A 125 -4.76 -14.80 -15.34
C VAL A 125 -5.31 -13.43 -15.77
N ALA A 126 -6.64 -13.27 -15.84
CA ALA A 126 -7.28 -12.00 -16.18
C ALA A 126 -7.10 -10.98 -15.04
N LEU A 127 -7.23 -11.42 -13.79
CA LEU A 127 -6.91 -10.60 -12.61
C LEU A 127 -5.45 -10.16 -12.64
N ALA A 128 -4.50 -11.05 -12.93
CA ALA A 128 -3.08 -10.73 -13.00
C ALA A 128 -2.78 -9.63 -14.06
N LEU A 129 -3.44 -9.69 -15.22
CA LEU A 129 -3.29 -8.67 -16.25
C LEU A 129 -3.83 -7.29 -15.80
N ARG A 130 -4.94 -7.27 -15.05
CA ARG A 130 -5.46 -6.03 -14.48
C ARG A 130 -4.52 -5.45 -13.43
N LEU A 131 -4.02 -6.29 -12.53
CA LEU A 131 -3.08 -5.90 -11.47
C LEU A 131 -1.79 -5.29 -12.02
N THR A 132 -1.16 -5.97 -12.98
CA THR A 132 0.09 -5.50 -13.60
C THR A 132 -0.08 -4.18 -14.36
N ARG A 133 -1.24 -3.94 -14.97
CA ARG A 133 -1.55 -2.64 -15.61
C ARG A 133 -1.61 -1.50 -14.60
N MET A 134 -2.20 -1.74 -13.43
CA MET A 134 -2.22 -0.73 -12.35
C MET A 134 -0.80 -0.46 -11.83
N ALA A 135 0.01 -1.51 -11.64
CA ALA A 135 1.40 -1.36 -11.20
C ALA A 135 2.25 -0.53 -12.19
N ILE A 136 2.15 -0.83 -13.49
CA ILE A 136 2.89 -0.12 -14.55
C ILE A 136 2.37 1.31 -14.76
N GLU A 137 1.08 1.57 -14.54
CA GLU A 137 0.56 2.94 -14.59
C GLU A 137 1.22 3.84 -13.53
N ILE A 138 1.53 3.28 -12.36
CA ILE A 138 2.21 3.99 -11.27
C ILE A 138 3.72 4.09 -11.50
N ALA A 139 4.37 3.00 -11.93
CA ALA A 139 5.82 2.92 -12.10
C ALA A 139 6.22 2.30 -13.46
N PRO A 140 6.08 3.03 -14.57
CA PRO A 140 6.19 2.48 -15.92
C PRO A 140 7.61 2.06 -16.33
N GLU A 141 8.64 2.56 -15.65
CA GLU A 141 10.04 2.28 -15.96
C GLU A 141 10.65 1.19 -15.06
N ASN A 142 9.85 0.54 -14.20
CA ASN A 142 10.32 -0.53 -13.33
C ASN A 142 10.36 -1.86 -14.11
N SER A 143 11.56 -2.40 -14.33
CA SER A 143 11.78 -3.63 -15.10
C SER A 143 11.10 -4.85 -14.49
N ASN A 144 11.02 -4.95 -13.16
CA ASN A 144 10.40 -6.09 -12.47
C ASN A 144 8.89 -6.14 -12.74
N LEU A 145 8.23 -4.97 -12.67
CA LEU A 145 6.79 -4.84 -12.98
C LEU A 145 6.51 -5.18 -14.44
N LEU A 146 7.38 -4.76 -15.35
CA LEU A 146 7.28 -5.04 -16.78
C LEU A 146 7.49 -6.52 -17.11
N ASP A 147 8.39 -7.22 -16.42
CA ASP A 147 8.57 -8.67 -16.59
C ASP A 147 7.33 -9.45 -16.14
N THR A 148 6.83 -9.17 -14.94
CA THR A 148 5.57 -9.78 -14.46
C THR A 148 4.40 -9.47 -15.39
N HIS A 149 4.33 -8.25 -15.92
CA HIS A 149 3.32 -7.88 -16.92
C HIS A 149 3.47 -8.67 -18.23
N ALA A 150 4.69 -8.90 -18.70
CA ALA A 150 4.94 -9.72 -19.87
C ALA A 150 4.42 -11.15 -19.67
N TRP A 151 4.64 -11.75 -18.49
CA TRP A 151 4.09 -13.05 -18.14
C TRP A 151 2.56 -13.04 -18.04
N ALA A 152 1.97 -11.97 -17.51
CA ALA A 152 0.52 -11.81 -17.49
C ALA A 152 -0.07 -11.69 -18.91
N LEU A 153 0.56 -10.93 -19.81
CA LEU A 153 0.18 -10.85 -21.22
C LEU A 153 0.27 -12.22 -21.90
N PHE A 154 1.37 -12.94 -21.68
CA PHE A 154 1.57 -14.29 -22.21
C PHE A 154 0.47 -15.25 -21.73
N ALA A 155 0.19 -15.26 -20.43
CA ALA A 155 -0.84 -16.12 -19.84
C ALA A 155 -2.27 -15.80 -20.34
N ASN A 156 -2.50 -14.58 -20.85
CA ASN A 156 -3.76 -14.16 -21.49
C ASN A 156 -3.75 -14.36 -23.02
N GLY A 157 -2.73 -15.02 -23.59
CA GLY A 157 -2.62 -15.28 -25.03
C GLY A 157 -2.17 -14.08 -25.88
N LEU A 158 -1.78 -12.97 -25.24
CA LEU A 158 -1.31 -11.74 -25.89
C LEU A 158 0.20 -11.83 -26.16
N HIS A 159 0.59 -12.81 -26.99
CA HIS A 159 2.00 -13.21 -27.15
C HIS A 159 2.89 -12.12 -27.76
N ALA A 160 2.35 -11.29 -28.68
CA ALA A 160 3.12 -10.22 -29.32
C ALA A 160 3.41 -9.07 -28.34
N GLU A 161 2.40 -8.69 -27.56
CA GLU A 161 2.53 -7.70 -26.49
C GLU A 161 3.45 -8.22 -25.39
N ALA A 162 3.36 -9.51 -25.04
CA ALA A 162 4.22 -10.13 -24.04
C ALA A 162 5.71 -10.00 -24.40
N LEU A 163 6.09 -10.34 -25.64
CA LEU A 163 7.47 -10.18 -26.10
C LEU A 163 7.92 -8.71 -26.12
N THR A 164 7.01 -7.79 -26.43
CA THR A 164 7.31 -6.34 -26.40
C THR A 164 7.60 -5.87 -24.97
N ALA A 165 6.76 -6.28 -24.01
CA ALA A 165 6.93 -5.94 -22.60
C ALA A 165 8.20 -6.56 -22.01
N SER A 166 8.47 -7.84 -22.30
CA SER A 166 9.68 -8.54 -21.82
C SER A 166 10.97 -7.92 -22.38
N ALA A 167 10.96 -7.50 -23.66
CA ALA A 167 12.09 -6.78 -24.25
C ALA A 167 12.32 -5.40 -23.59
N LEU A 168 11.25 -4.67 -23.27
CA LEU A 168 11.34 -3.41 -22.55
C LEU A 168 11.87 -3.60 -21.12
N ALA A 169 11.41 -4.66 -20.42
CA ALA A 169 11.92 -5.03 -19.11
C ALA A 169 13.44 -5.26 -19.13
N LEU A 170 13.94 -6.01 -20.12
CA LEU A 170 15.37 -6.23 -20.34
C LEU A 170 16.14 -4.92 -20.66
N GLU A 171 15.54 -4.02 -21.44
CA GLU A 171 16.16 -2.74 -21.76
C GLU A 171 16.42 -1.92 -20.49
N LEU A 172 15.39 -1.83 -19.63
CA LEU A 172 15.38 -1.05 -18.39
C LEU A 172 16.05 -1.75 -17.20
N ALA A 173 16.30 -3.06 -17.30
CA ALA A 173 16.93 -3.83 -16.23
C ALA A 173 18.31 -3.25 -15.84
N PRO A 174 18.64 -3.26 -14.53
CA PRO A 174 19.98 -2.96 -14.04
C PRO A 174 21.05 -3.78 -14.77
N GLY A 175 22.25 -3.21 -14.92
CA GLY A 175 23.32 -3.82 -15.73
C GLY A 175 23.75 -5.20 -15.25
N ASP A 176 23.68 -5.44 -13.93
CA ASP A 176 23.93 -6.70 -13.25
C ASP A 176 22.84 -7.75 -13.48
N ASP A 177 21.61 -7.33 -13.75
CA ASP A 177 20.47 -8.25 -13.95
C ASP A 177 20.19 -8.55 -15.43
N LYS A 178 20.84 -7.88 -16.39
CA LYS A 178 20.52 -8.03 -17.83
C LYS A 178 20.59 -9.47 -18.34
N ASP A 179 21.52 -10.27 -17.83
CA ASP A 179 21.65 -11.67 -18.24
C ASP A 179 20.43 -12.50 -17.79
N ASP A 180 19.87 -12.22 -16.61
CA ASP A 180 18.67 -12.89 -16.10
C ASP A 180 17.43 -12.51 -16.94
N TYR A 181 17.24 -11.21 -17.20
CA TYR A 181 16.14 -10.75 -18.05
C TYR A 181 16.26 -11.25 -19.50
N GLN A 182 17.47 -11.39 -20.02
CA GLN A 182 17.69 -12.00 -21.33
C GLN A 182 17.23 -13.47 -21.31
N GLY A 183 17.53 -14.19 -20.23
CA GLY A 183 17.01 -15.53 -19.99
C GLY A 183 15.47 -15.59 -19.96
N TYR A 184 14.82 -14.63 -19.33
CA TYR A 184 13.34 -14.55 -19.30
C TYR A 184 12.74 -14.32 -20.69
N VAL A 185 13.30 -13.38 -21.47
CA VAL A 185 12.90 -13.12 -22.86
C VAL A 185 13.03 -14.38 -23.72
N ASP A 186 14.16 -15.08 -23.62
CA ASP A 186 14.44 -16.27 -24.43
C ASP A 186 13.53 -17.44 -24.04
N ARG A 187 13.26 -17.59 -22.73
CA ARG A 187 12.30 -18.57 -22.21
C ARG A 187 10.89 -18.28 -22.77
N MET A 188 10.44 -17.04 -22.68
CA MET A 188 9.12 -16.64 -23.17
C MET A 188 8.98 -16.90 -24.68
N ARG A 189 9.99 -16.54 -25.48
CA ARG A 189 10.01 -16.81 -26.92
C ARG A 189 9.86 -18.30 -27.21
N SER A 190 10.61 -19.14 -26.50
CA SER A 190 10.57 -20.60 -26.66
C SER A 190 9.18 -21.17 -26.32
N LEU A 191 8.52 -20.66 -25.28
CA LEU A 191 7.17 -21.07 -24.90
C LEU A 191 6.12 -20.65 -25.95
N ILE A 192 6.24 -19.45 -26.52
CA ILE A 192 5.36 -18.97 -27.58
C ILE A 192 5.51 -19.83 -28.84
N GLU A 193 6.74 -20.16 -29.22
CA GLU A 193 7.02 -21.05 -30.36
C GLU A 193 6.43 -22.45 -30.15
N ALA A 194 6.59 -23.00 -28.94
CA ALA A 194 6.00 -24.29 -28.57
C ALA A 194 4.46 -24.26 -28.63
N ALA A 195 3.83 -23.18 -28.14
CA ALA A 195 2.38 -23.01 -28.19
C ALA A 195 1.85 -22.90 -29.64
N ALA A 196 2.59 -22.23 -30.52
CA ALA A 196 2.24 -22.10 -31.94
C ALA A 196 2.42 -23.41 -32.73
N ALA A 197 3.29 -24.32 -32.27
CA ALA A 197 3.53 -25.61 -32.91
C ALA A 197 2.47 -26.68 -32.57
N LEU A 198 1.62 -26.45 -31.56
CA LEU A 198 0.53 -27.36 -31.24
C LEU A 198 -0.56 -27.28 -32.32
N PRO A 199 -0.99 -28.43 -32.90
CA PRO A 199 -2.08 -28.42 -33.86
C PRO A 199 -3.35 -27.90 -33.17
N ALA A 200 -4.02 -26.93 -33.78
CA ALA A 200 -5.33 -26.46 -33.32
C ALA A 200 -6.23 -27.70 -33.18
N GLU A 201 -6.60 -28.06 -31.94
CA GLU A 201 -7.49 -29.17 -31.73
C GLU A 201 -8.75 -28.92 -32.57
N ALA A 202 -9.08 -29.90 -33.41
CA ALA A 202 -10.23 -29.88 -34.29
C ALA A 202 -11.50 -29.86 -33.45
N GLY A 203 -11.93 -28.66 -33.05
CA GLY A 203 -13.24 -28.39 -32.47
C GLY A 203 -14.31 -28.82 -33.47
N THR A 204 -14.85 -30.01 -33.24
CA THR A 204 -16.02 -30.52 -33.94
C THR A 204 -17.25 -29.84 -33.33
N PRO A 205 -18.13 -29.19 -34.10
CA PRO A 205 -19.34 -28.61 -33.54
C PRO A 205 -20.34 -29.72 -33.20
N ARG A 206 -20.93 -29.65 -32.01
CA ARG A 206 -22.21 -30.30 -31.68
C ARG A 206 -23.18 -29.25 -31.17
#